data_AF-A0A2E7SGV4-F1
#
_entry.id   AF-A0A2E7SGV4-F1
#
_cell.length_a   1.000
_cell.length_b   1.000
_cell.length_c   1.000
_cell.angle_alpha   90.00
_cell.angle_beta   90.00
_cell.angle_gamma   90.00
#
_symmetry.space_group_name_H-M   'P 1'
#
loop_
_entity.id
_entity.type
_entity.pdbx_description
1 polymer ?
#
loop_
_entity_poly.entity_id
_entity_poly.type
_entity_poly.pdbx_seq_one_letter_code
_entity_poly.pdbx_strand_id
1 'polypeptide(L)' 'MDLTTIEIVRISVGLVILAYVGYCIINQKVWLRGPIGLFSKTYAWGAKEENPSVFMLHVIAGSAFGIWLVAMPFFF' A
#
# COMPACT_ATOMS: atom_id res chain seq x y z
N MET A 1 -4.12 -15.76 -21.92
CA MET A 1 -3.31 -14.53 -21.85
C MET A 1 -2.01 -14.96 -21.21
N ASP A 2 -0.94 -15.01 -22.00
CA ASP A 2 0.37 -15.38 -21.48
C ASP A 2 0.99 -14.15 -20.83
N LEU A 3 1.17 -14.22 -19.51
CA LEU A 3 1.77 -13.13 -18.76
C LEU A 3 3.28 -13.15 -18.97
N THR A 4 3.82 -12.05 -19.46
CA THR A 4 5.26 -11.81 -19.50
C THR A 4 5.83 -11.75 -18.07
N THR A 5 7.13 -11.98 -17.94
CA THR A 5 7.82 -11.82 -16.65
C THR A 5 7.60 -10.45 -16.03
N ILE A 6 7.53 -9.39 -16.84
CA ILE A 6 7.30 -8.01 -16.38
C ILE A 6 5.90 -7.87 -15.76
N GLU A 7 4.88 -8.45 -16.39
CA GLU A 7 3.51 -8.42 -15.88
C GLU A 7 3.36 -9.24 -14.60
N ILE A 8 4.01 -10.41 -14.52
CA ILE A 8 4.05 -11.22 -13.30
C ILE A 8 4.66 -10.41 -12.13
N VAL A 9 5.78 -9.72 -12.37
CA VAL A 9 6.41 -8.85 -11.36
C VAL A 9 5.47 -7.70 -10.98
N ARG A 10 4.86 -7.03 -11.96
CA ARG A 10 3.90 -5.93 -11.74
C ARG A 10 2.73 -6.37 -10.86
N ILE A 11 2.11 -7.50 -11.17
CA ILE A 11 1.01 -8.09 -10.40
C ILE A 11 1.48 -8.42 -8.99
N SER A 12 2.64 -9.06 -8.86
CA SER A 12 3.21 -9.43 -7.55
C SER A 12 3.43 -8.20 -6.66
N VAL A 13 3.99 -7.12 -7.20
CA VAL A 13 4.15 -5.84 -6.48
C VAL A 13 2.79 -5.28 -6.07
N GLY A 14 1.81 -5.28 -6.99
CA GLY A 14 0.45 -4.83 -6.70
C GLY A 14 -0.20 -5.62 -5.55
N LEU A 15 -0.05 -6.95 -5.54
CA LEU A 15 -0.56 -7.82 -4.49
C LEU A 15 0.10 -7.55 -3.13
N VAL A 16 1.42 -7.30 -3.09
CA VAL A 16 2.12 -6.93 -1.85
C VAL A 16 1.60 -5.60 -1.29
N ILE A 17 1.35 -4.61 -2.16
CA ILE A 17 0.77 -3.32 -1.75
C ILE A 17 -0.64 -3.51 -1.20
N LEU A 18 -1.48 -4.30 -1.87
CA LEU A 18 -2.84 -4.59 -1.39
C LEU A 18 -2.84 -5.38 -0.09
N ALA A 19 -1.89 -6.31 0.10
CA ALA A 19 -1.71 -7.01 1.37
C ALA A 19 -1.34 -6.03 2.50
N TYR A 20 -0.46 -5.06 2.24
CA TYR A 20 -0.15 -4.00 3.20
C TYR A 20 -1.36 -3.13 3.52
N VAL A 21 -2.16 -2.74 2.51
CA VAL A 21 -3.41 -2.00 2.74
C VAL A 21 -4.38 -2.82 3.60
N GLY A 22 -4.55 -4.10 3.27
CA GLY A 22 -5.37 -5.04 4.06
C GLY A 22 -4.89 -5.13 5.49
N TYR A 23 -3.57 -5.21 5.71
CA TYR A 23 -2.97 -5.18 7.04
C TYR A 23 -3.29 -3.88 7.78
N CYS A 24 -3.22 -2.73 7.11
CA CYS A 24 -3.55 -1.44 7.73
C CYS A 24 -5.02 -1.41 8.16
N ILE A 25 -5.94 -1.87 7.30
CA ILE A 25 -7.38 -1.91 7.59
C ILE A 25 -7.69 -2.89 8.73
N ILE A 26 -7.12 -4.09 8.73
CA ILE A 26 -7.41 -5.08 9.78
C ILE A 26 -6.86 -4.63 11.14
N ASN A 27 -5.63 -4.13 11.17
CA ASN A 27 -4.95 -3.82 12.42
C ASN A 27 -5.17 -2.37 12.88
N GLN A 28 -5.85 -1.54 12.07
CA GLN A 28 -6.00 -0.09 12.27
C GLN A 28 -4.66 0.60 12.62
N LYS A 29 -3.57 0.12 11.98
CA LYS A 29 -2.20 0.62 12.14
C LYS A 29 -1.63 1.00 10.79
N VAL A 30 -0.72 1.96 10.77
CA VAL A 30 0.00 2.37 9.56
C VAL A 30 1.48 2.41 9.84
N TRP A 31 2.30 2.01 8.86
CA TRP A 31 3.74 2.14 8.99
C TRP A 31 4.10 3.62 8.92
N LEU A 32 4.47 4.17 10.05
CA LEU A 32 5.03 5.51 10.13
C LEU A 32 6.51 5.40 9.84
N ARG A 33 7.02 6.35 9.06
CA ARG A 33 8.46 6.51 9.02
C ARG A 33 8.98 7.40 10.16
N GLY A 34 8.20 8.01 11.05
CA GLY A 34 8.64 9.10 11.98
C GLY A 34 7.89 10.44 11.80
N PRO A 35 8.29 11.58 12.44
CA PRO A 35 7.32 12.51 13.00
C PRO A 35 6.40 13.10 11.91
N ILE A 36 5.19 12.53 11.89
CA ILE A 36 3.96 13.18 11.43
C ILE A 36 3.99 13.57 9.93
N GLY A 37 4.75 12.83 9.12
CA GLY A 37 5.01 13.10 7.71
C GLY A 37 6.35 12.53 7.25
N LEU A 38 6.77 12.81 6.01
CA LEU A 38 8.00 12.28 5.38
C LEU A 38 9.34 12.45 6.16
N PHE A 39 9.39 13.06 7.35
CA PHE A 39 10.63 13.57 7.99
C PHE A 39 11.09 12.87 9.26
N SER A 40 11.39 11.60 9.07
CA SER A 40 10.85 10.52 9.84
C SER A 40 12.00 9.72 10.46
N LYS A 41 12.25 9.84 11.79
CA LYS A 41 13.46 9.31 12.44
C LYS A 41 13.32 7.93 13.10
N THR A 42 12.11 7.39 13.22
CA THR A 42 11.87 6.05 13.78
C THR A 42 10.85 5.29 12.94
N TYR A 43 11.26 4.10 12.50
CA TYR A 43 10.46 3.20 11.68
C TYR A 43 9.57 2.33 12.58
N ALA A 44 8.30 2.69 12.71
CA ALA A 44 7.39 2.00 13.63
C ALA A 44 5.95 1.97 13.11
N TRP A 45 5.18 0.97 13.55
CA TRP A 45 3.73 0.95 13.38
C TRP A 45 3.08 1.97 14.32
N GLY A 46 2.34 2.92 13.77
CA GLY A 46 1.51 3.87 14.52
C GLY A 46 0.02 3.51 14.43
N ALA A 47 -0.75 3.91 15.45
CA ALA A 47 -2.20 3.76 15.44
C ALA A 47 -2.85 4.75 14.46
N LYS A 48 -3.94 4.33 13.81
CA LYS A 48 -4.76 5.18 12.94
C LYS A 48 -5.28 6.41 13.69
N GLU A 49 -5.72 6.24 14.93
CA GLU A 49 -6.34 7.31 15.73
C GLU A 49 -5.41 8.50 15.93
N GLU A 50 -4.11 8.23 16.09
CA GLU A 50 -3.06 9.23 16.23
C GLU A 50 -2.55 9.76 14.87
N ASN A 51 -2.78 9.02 13.78
CA ASN A 51 -2.22 9.31 12.45
C ASN A 51 -3.26 9.17 11.31
N PRO A 52 -4.44 9.81 11.40
CA PRO A 52 -5.57 9.53 10.51
C PRO A 52 -5.28 9.90 9.05
N SER A 53 -4.60 11.03 8.81
CA SER A 53 -4.26 11.48 7.46
C SER A 53 -3.27 10.56 6.77
N VAL A 54 -2.25 10.08 7.50
CA VAL A 54 -1.23 9.15 6.97
C VAL A 54 -1.84 7.79 6.70
N PHE A 55 -2.70 7.31 7.60
CA PHE A 55 -3.48 6.08 7.40
C PHE A 55 -4.33 6.16 6.13
N MET A 56 -5.11 7.23 5.98
CA MET A 56 -5.96 7.44 4.81
C MET A 56 -5.14 7.51 3.52
N LEU A 57 -4.01 8.19 3.51
CA LEU A 57 -3.13 8.25 2.34
C LEU A 57 -2.67 6.85 1.92
N HIS A 58 -2.20 6.03 2.86
CA HIS A 58 -1.74 4.67 2.55
C HIS A 58 -2.88 3.79 2.05
N VAL A 59 -4.07 3.88 2.65
CA VAL A 59 -5.22 3.07 2.22
C VAL A 59 -5.71 3.53 0.84
N ILE A 60 -5.94 4.81 0.62
CA ILE A 60 -6.51 5.32 -0.63
C ILE A 60 -5.51 5.17 -1.79
N ALA A 61 -4.30 5.72 -1.63
CA ALA A 61 -3.28 5.66 -2.68
C ALA A 61 -2.79 4.23 -2.88
N GLY A 62 -2.60 3.46 -1.81
CA GLY A 62 -2.21 2.06 -1.88
C GLY A 62 -3.27 1.19 -2.55
N SER A 63 -4.55 1.41 -2.27
CA SER A 63 -5.64 0.68 -2.94
C SER A 63 -5.69 1.02 -4.42
N ALA A 64 -5.73 2.31 -4.77
CA ALA A 64 -5.81 2.75 -6.16
C ALA A 64 -4.63 2.23 -6.98
N PHE A 65 -3.40 2.40 -6.46
CA PHE A 65 -2.19 1.96 -7.14
C PHE A 65 -2.05 0.44 -7.19
N GLY A 66 -2.34 -0.26 -6.09
CA GLY A 66 -2.30 -1.73 -6.03
C GLY A 66 -3.30 -2.36 -7.00
N ILE A 67 -4.54 -1.88 -7.03
CA ILE A 67 -5.56 -2.32 -7.99
C ILE A 67 -5.11 -2.01 -9.41
N TRP A 68 -4.59 -0.81 -9.69
CA TRP A 68 -4.10 -0.45 -11.02
C TRP A 68 -2.94 -1.34 -11.49
N LEU A 69 -2.02 -1.72 -10.59
CA LEU A 69 -0.93 -2.63 -10.94
C LEU A 69 -1.42 -4.04 -11.27
N VAL A 70 -2.36 -4.57 -10.49
CA VAL A 70 -2.93 -5.92 -10.69
C VAL A 70 -3.86 -5.97 -11.90
N ALA A 71 -4.73 -4.97 -12.06
CA ALA A 71 -5.80 -4.99 -13.04
C ALA A 71 -5.31 -4.70 -14.46
N MET A 72 -4.38 -3.76 -14.64
CA MET A 72 -3.99 -3.27 -15.97
C MET A 72 -3.54 -4.35 -16.96
N PRO A 73 -2.71 -5.35 -16.59
CA PRO A 73 -2.33 -6.42 -17.51
C PRO A 73 -3.50 -7.24 -18.07
N PHE A 74 -4.70 -7.16 -17.47
CA PHE A 74 -5.90 -7.85 -17.94
C PHE A 74 -6.78 -6.98 -18.84
N PHE A 75 -6.54 -5.66 -18.89
CA PHE A 75 -7.31 -4.71 -19.69
C PHE A 75 -6.57 -4.26 -20.95
N PHE A 76 -5.23 -4.30 -20.96
CA PHE A 76 -4.38 -3.84 -22.06
C PHE A 76 -3.14 -4.70 -22.21
#